data_AF-A0A7V1AQ69-F1
#
_entry.id   AF-A0A7V1AQ69-F1
#
_cell.length_a   1.000
_cell.length_b   1.000
_cell.length_c   1.000
_cell.angle_alpha   90.00
_cell.angle_beta   90.00
_cell.angle_gamma   90.00
#
_symmetry.space_group_name_H-M   'P 1'
#
loop_
_entity.id
_entity.type
_entity.pdbx_description
1 polymer ?
#
loop_
_entity_poly.entity_id
_entity_poly.type
_entity_poly.pdbx_seq_one_letter_code
_entity_poly.pdbx_strand_id
1 'polypeptide(L)'
;MDTEKIKNLLTLVKAGEIEIDEALRALRSLPYEDLGFARIDTHRDLRKGFPEVIFCKGKTLDQIVKIAESVSRTSAFVMATKADRAVYEAIKKVMKDAVYHEIAGIVWIGRRKETAGTKTILIVTAGTADLPVAEEAAVTAEGMGNTVRRLYD
;
A
#
# COMPACT_ATOMS: atom_id res chain seq x y z
N MET A 1 4.49 -6.92 -15.46
CA MET A 1 4.12 -5.98 -16.55
C MET A 1 4.11 -6.78 -17.85
N ASP A 2 2.97 -6.89 -18.53
CA ASP A 2 2.85 -7.68 -19.78
C ASP A 2 3.41 -6.86 -20.96
N THR A 3 4.72 -6.94 -21.16
CA THR A 3 5.50 -6.07 -22.06
C THR A 3 5.00 -6.11 -23.49
N GLU A 4 4.49 -7.24 -23.96
CA GLU A 4 3.94 -7.42 -25.31
C GLU A 4 2.64 -6.62 -25.50
N LYS A 5 1.76 -6.57 -24.49
CA LYS A 5 0.54 -5.75 -24.58
C LYS A 5 0.84 -4.26 -24.61
N ILE A 6 1.81 -3.80 -23.82
CA ILE A 6 2.22 -2.38 -23.81
C ILE A 6 2.86 -2.03 -25.15
N LYS A 7 3.74 -2.88 -25.67
CA LYS A 7 4.39 -2.68 -26.97
C LYS A 7 3.36 -2.63 -28.11
N ASN A 8 2.36 -3.50 -28.10
CA ASN A 8 1.26 -3.46 -29.07
C ASN A 8 0.46 -2.15 -28.95
N LEU A 9 0.10 -1.75 -27.74
CA LEU A 9 -0.64 -0.51 -27.52
C LEU A 9 0.14 0.74 -27.99
N LEU A 10 1.44 0.81 -27.70
CA LEU A 10 2.31 1.89 -28.16
C LEU A 10 2.50 1.87 -29.69
N THR A 11 2.47 0.69 -30.30
CA THR A 11 2.55 0.55 -31.76
C THR A 11 1.28 1.09 -32.43
N LEU A 12 0.10 0.80 -31.87
CA LEU A 12 -1.17 1.35 -32.35
C LEU A 12 -1.23 2.88 -32.25
N VAL A 13 -0.72 3.47 -31.15
CA VAL A 13 -0.60 4.92 -31.02
C VAL A 13 0.36 5.50 -32.07
N LYS A 14 1.53 4.88 -32.25
CA LYS A 14 2.52 5.32 -33.24
C LYS A 14 1.98 5.26 -34.67
N ALA A 15 1.12 4.29 -34.95
CA ALA A 15 0.45 4.14 -36.24
C ALA A 15 -0.72 5.12 -36.43
N GLY A 16 -1.14 5.84 -35.38
CA GLY A 16 -2.31 6.72 -35.42
C GLY A 16 -3.64 5.97 -35.44
N GLU A 17 -3.63 4.66 -35.14
CA GLU A 17 -4.83 3.82 -35.13
C GLU A 17 -5.70 4.04 -33.89
N ILE A 18 -5.08 4.49 -32.79
CA ILE A 18 -5.77 4.90 -31.57
C ILE A 18 -5.22 6.24 -31.07
N GLU A 19 -6.09 7.06 -30.51
CA GLU A 19 -5.71 8.31 -29.87
C GLU A 19 -4.96 8.06 -28.56
N ILE A 20 -4.11 9.01 -28.16
CA ILE A 20 -3.35 8.93 -26.90
C ILE A 20 -4.30 8.74 -25.71
N ASP A 21 -5.45 9.42 -25.70
CA ASP A 21 -6.45 9.29 -24.63
C ASP A 21 -7.11 7.91 -24.58
N GLU A 22 -7.18 7.21 -25.70
CA GLU A 22 -7.68 5.84 -25.78
C GLU A 22 -6.63 4.84 -25.28
N ALA A 23 -5.37 5.01 -25.67
CA ALA A 23 -4.27 4.24 -25.12
C ALA A 23 -4.12 4.43 -23.61
N LEU A 24 -4.28 5.66 -23.10
CA LEU A 24 -4.29 5.93 -21.66
C LEU A 24 -5.43 5.18 -20.95
N ARG A 25 -6.62 5.08 -21.56
CA ARG A 25 -7.73 4.28 -21.01
C ARG A 25 -7.41 2.78 -21.00
N ALA A 26 -6.76 2.26 -22.03
CA ALA A 26 -6.33 0.86 -22.08
C ALA A 26 -5.21 0.56 -21.04
N LEU A 27 -4.25 1.46 -20.84
CA LEU A 27 -3.20 1.33 -19.81
C LEU A 27 -3.78 1.33 -18.39
N ARG A 28 -4.89 2.02 -18.16
CA ARG A 28 -5.62 1.94 -16.87
C ARG A 28 -6.13 0.53 -16.57
N SER A 29 -6.30 -0.33 -17.58
CA SER A 29 -6.79 -1.71 -17.44
C SER A 29 -5.69 -2.76 -17.22
N LEU A 30 -4.41 -2.37 -17.26
CA LEU A 30 -3.24 -3.23 -17.00
C LEU A 30 -2.56 -2.99 -15.63
N PRO A 31 -3.28 -2.72 -14.51
CA PRO A 31 -2.66 -2.14 -13.33
C PRO A 31 -2.04 -3.16 -12.37
N TYR A 32 -1.77 -4.40 -12.78
CA TYR A 32 -1.32 -5.42 -11.84
C TYR A 32 -0.01 -6.11 -12.19
N GLU A 33 0.80 -6.32 -11.16
CA GLU A 33 1.92 -7.26 -11.17
C GLU A 33 1.43 -8.61 -10.63
N ASP A 34 1.58 -9.68 -11.40
CA ASP A 34 1.23 -11.03 -10.99
C ASP A 34 2.49 -11.74 -10.45
N LEU A 35 2.51 -12.03 -9.15
CA LEU A 35 3.58 -12.78 -8.49
C LEU A 35 3.33 -14.29 -8.48
N GLY A 36 2.29 -14.77 -9.18
CA GLY A 36 1.84 -16.16 -9.20
C GLY A 36 0.97 -16.56 -8.00
N PHE A 37 1.15 -15.91 -6.85
CA PHE A 37 0.33 -16.11 -5.64
C PHE A 37 -0.44 -14.86 -5.21
N ALA A 38 -0.18 -13.71 -5.83
CA ALA A 38 -0.85 -12.44 -5.57
C ALA A 38 -0.81 -11.57 -6.83
N ARG A 39 -1.90 -10.82 -7.06
CA ARG A 39 -1.96 -9.77 -8.08
C ARG A 39 -1.96 -8.42 -7.39
N ILE A 40 -0.88 -7.67 -7.56
CA ILE A 40 -0.63 -6.41 -6.85
C ILE A 40 -1.06 -5.26 -7.75
N ASP A 41 -2.00 -4.43 -7.29
CA ASP A 41 -2.46 -3.24 -8.02
C ASP A 41 -1.43 -2.10 -7.92
N THR A 42 -0.50 -2.05 -8.86
CA THR A 42 0.59 -1.06 -8.91
C THR A 42 0.10 0.35 -9.22
N HIS A 43 -1.12 0.51 -9.76
CA HIS A 43 -1.69 1.82 -10.07
C HIS A 43 -2.62 2.35 -8.97
N ARG A 44 -2.82 1.63 -7.86
CA ARG A 44 -3.77 2.05 -6.82
C ARG A 44 -3.45 3.42 -6.26
N ASP A 45 -2.17 3.72 -6.06
CA ASP A 45 -1.70 5.01 -5.56
C ASP A 45 -2.12 6.15 -6.49
N LEU A 46 -1.92 5.98 -7.81
CA LEU A 46 -2.33 6.96 -8.81
C LEU A 46 -3.87 7.18 -8.83
N ARG A 47 -4.65 6.11 -8.66
CA ARG A 47 -6.13 6.20 -8.77
C ARG A 47 -6.82 6.62 -7.48
N LYS A 48 -6.22 6.34 -6.32
CA LYS A 48 -6.85 6.51 -5.00
C LYS A 48 -6.06 7.44 -4.07
N GLY A 49 -4.87 7.86 -4.47
CA GLY A 49 -3.95 8.63 -3.63
C GLY A 49 -3.37 7.82 -2.46
N PHE A 50 -3.50 6.49 -2.48
CA PHE A 50 -2.95 5.58 -1.50
C PHE A 50 -2.58 4.23 -2.13
N PRO A 51 -1.35 3.71 -1.91
CA PRO A 51 -0.89 2.48 -2.53
C PRO A 51 -1.64 1.24 -2.01
N GLU A 52 -1.34 0.10 -2.60
CA GLU A 52 -1.86 -1.20 -2.17
C GLU A 52 -1.37 -1.54 -0.75
N VAL A 53 -2.28 -2.09 0.06
CA VAL A 53 -2.01 -2.48 1.46
C VAL A 53 -1.87 -3.99 1.54
N ILE A 54 -0.83 -4.47 2.22
CA ILE A 54 -0.52 -5.89 2.35
C ILE A 54 -1.28 -6.47 3.54
N PHE A 55 -2.32 -7.25 3.28
CA PHE A 55 -2.99 -8.03 4.33
C PHE A 55 -2.14 -9.26 4.69
N CYS A 56 -1.53 -9.31 5.87
CA CYS A 56 -0.54 -10.35 6.20
C CYS A 56 -1.17 -11.68 6.64
N LYS A 57 -2.33 -11.64 7.30
CA LYS A 57 -2.97 -12.85 7.85
C LYS A 57 -3.26 -13.87 6.75
N GLY A 58 -2.78 -15.10 6.95
CA GLY A 58 -2.94 -16.21 5.99
C GLY A 58 -1.89 -16.26 4.88
N LYS A 59 -0.90 -15.36 4.85
CA LYS A 59 0.24 -15.40 3.93
C LYS A 59 1.49 -15.94 4.62
N THR A 60 2.40 -16.54 3.85
CA THR A 60 3.73 -16.90 4.35
C THR A 60 4.64 -15.68 4.44
N LEU A 61 5.69 -15.75 5.26
CA LEU A 61 6.67 -14.65 5.38
C LEU A 61 7.32 -14.31 4.03
N ASP A 62 7.69 -15.32 3.24
CA ASP A 62 8.28 -15.13 1.90
C ASP A 62 7.32 -14.42 0.94
N GLN A 63 6.03 -14.79 0.95
CA GLN A 63 5.01 -14.10 0.16
C GLN A 63 4.87 -12.63 0.56
N ILE A 64 4.85 -12.34 1.87
CA ILE A 64 4.72 -10.97 2.38
C ILE A 64 5.93 -10.13 1.96
N VAL A 65 7.14 -10.66 2.11
CA VAL A 65 8.37 -9.95 1.72
C VAL A 65 8.37 -9.63 0.22
N LYS A 66 8.04 -10.61 -0.63
CA LYS A 66 7.96 -10.41 -2.09
C LYS A 66 6.90 -9.38 -2.49
N ILE A 67 5.75 -9.37 -1.81
CA ILE A 67 4.72 -8.35 -2.04
C ILE A 67 5.25 -6.97 -1.63
N ALA A 68 5.89 -6.85 -0.45
CA ALA A 68 6.44 -5.59 0.03
C ALA A 68 7.50 -5.03 -0.94
N GLU A 69 8.42 -5.87 -1.41
CA GLU A 69 9.41 -5.49 -2.42
C GLU A 69 8.74 -5.01 -3.71
N SER A 70 7.73 -5.75 -4.22
CA SER A 70 6.98 -5.35 -5.42
C SER A 70 6.29 -3.99 -5.25
N VAL A 71 5.55 -3.78 -4.16
CA VAL A 71 4.87 -2.50 -3.91
C VAL A 71 5.88 -1.36 -3.81
N SER A 72 7.01 -1.57 -3.13
CA SER A 72 8.04 -0.53 -2.95
C SER A 72 8.74 -0.08 -4.23
N ARG A 73 8.73 -0.90 -5.30
CA ARG A 73 9.23 -0.48 -6.62
C ARG A 73 8.35 0.60 -7.25
N THR A 74 7.09 0.68 -6.84
CA THR A 74 6.07 1.54 -7.48
C THR A 74 5.53 2.63 -6.56
N SER A 75 5.72 2.50 -5.24
CA SER A 75 5.31 3.51 -4.27
C SER A 75 6.39 3.73 -3.20
N ALA A 76 6.53 4.97 -2.75
CA ALA A 76 7.45 5.38 -1.69
C ALA A 76 6.99 4.97 -0.28
N PHE A 77 5.77 4.44 -0.17
CA PHE A 77 5.15 4.03 1.08
C PHE A 77 4.54 2.64 0.92
N VAL A 78 4.83 1.76 1.89
CA VAL A 78 4.23 0.42 1.96
C VAL A 78 3.65 0.22 3.35
N MET A 79 2.44 -0.32 3.40
CA MET A 79 1.76 -0.65 4.65
C MET A 79 1.35 -2.11 4.63
N ALA A 80 1.72 -2.84 5.68
CA ALA A 80 1.34 -4.22 5.89
C ALA A 80 0.52 -4.33 7.18
N THR A 81 -0.75 -4.76 7.06
CA THR A 81 -1.71 -4.86 8.17
C THR A 81 -1.86 -6.29 8.66
N LYS A 82 -2.39 -6.45 9.87
CA LYS A 82 -2.49 -7.74 10.57
C LYS A 82 -1.14 -8.46 10.66
N ALA A 83 -0.07 -7.67 10.81
CA ALA A 83 1.30 -8.12 10.91
C ALA A 83 1.66 -8.41 12.38
N ASP A 84 2.25 -9.57 12.62
CA ASP A 84 2.88 -9.89 13.89
C ASP A 84 4.37 -9.51 13.90
N ARG A 85 5.06 -9.77 15.02
CA ARG A 85 6.50 -9.53 15.15
C ARG A 85 7.31 -10.30 14.10
N ALA A 86 6.94 -11.53 13.77
CA ALA A 86 7.68 -12.35 12.81
C ALA A 86 7.62 -11.74 11.39
N VAL A 87 6.45 -11.22 11.00
CA VAL A 87 6.27 -10.45 9.76
C VAL A 87 7.18 -9.22 9.74
N TYR A 88 7.16 -8.42 10.82
CA TYR A 88 8.03 -7.25 10.93
C TYR A 88 9.52 -7.63 10.76
N GLU A 89 10.00 -8.63 11.50
CA GLU A 89 11.41 -9.04 11.43
C GLU A 89 11.80 -9.55 10.03
N ALA A 90 10.89 -10.28 9.35
CA ALA A 90 11.11 -10.72 7.97
C ALA A 90 11.24 -9.52 7.02
N ILE A 91 10.35 -8.54 7.13
CA ILE A 91 10.40 -7.31 6.32
C ILE A 91 11.66 -6.49 6.65
N LYS A 92 11.98 -6.30 7.94
CA LYS A 92 13.13 -5.50 8.41
C LYS A 92 14.48 -6.03 7.92
N LYS A 93 14.58 -7.33 7.62
CA LYS A 93 15.78 -7.92 7.04
C LYS A 93 16.09 -7.35 5.65
N VAL A 94 15.07 -7.11 4.83
CA VAL A 94 15.22 -6.59 3.45
C VAL A 94 15.01 -5.07 3.37
N MET A 95 14.14 -4.51 4.20
CA MET A 95 13.73 -3.11 4.18
C MET A 95 14.05 -2.46 5.54
N LYS A 96 15.23 -1.85 5.62
CA LYS A 96 15.83 -1.39 6.88
C LYS A 96 15.10 -0.22 7.52
N ASP A 97 14.31 0.52 6.77
CA ASP A 97 13.49 1.64 7.22
C ASP A 97 12.10 1.20 7.74
N ALA A 98 11.80 -0.10 7.77
CA ALA A 98 10.54 -0.60 8.31
C ALA A 98 10.37 -0.27 9.81
N VAL A 99 9.17 0.15 10.19
CA VAL A 99 8.73 0.49 11.55
C VAL A 99 7.54 -0.39 11.92
N TYR A 100 7.54 -0.95 13.12
CA TYR A 100 6.44 -1.78 13.62
C TYR A 100 5.59 -1.04 14.64
N HIS A 101 4.32 -0.87 14.32
CA HIS A 101 3.28 -0.43 15.23
C HIS A 101 2.63 -1.67 15.84
N GLU A 102 3.20 -2.13 16.95
CA GLU A 102 2.87 -3.42 17.56
C GLU A 102 1.40 -3.53 17.97
N ILE A 103 0.84 -2.52 18.65
CA ILE A 103 -0.57 -2.53 19.08
C ILE A 103 -1.51 -2.54 17.86
N ALA A 104 -1.19 -1.77 16.82
CA ALA A 104 -1.96 -1.72 15.56
C ALA A 104 -1.84 -3.01 14.72
N GLY A 105 -0.81 -3.83 14.95
CA GLY A 105 -0.44 -4.91 14.05
C GLY A 105 -0.11 -4.41 12.64
N ILE A 106 0.63 -3.29 12.54
CA ILE A 106 0.99 -2.66 11.27
C ILE A 106 2.50 -2.53 11.12
N VAL A 107 3.03 -2.93 9.98
CA VAL A 107 4.39 -2.58 9.53
C VAL A 107 4.30 -1.47 8.50
N TRP A 108 5.02 -0.38 8.75
CA TRP A 108 5.14 0.79 7.90
C TRP A 108 6.55 0.81 7.29
N ILE A 109 6.67 0.96 5.98
CA ILE A 109 7.94 1.09 5.26
C ILE A 109 7.93 2.39 4.44
N GLY A 110 9.05 3.12 4.42
CA GLY A 110 9.19 4.38 3.71
C GLY A 110 8.44 5.54 4.35
N ARG A 111 8.30 6.63 3.60
CA ARG A 111 7.61 7.85 4.05
C ARG A 111 6.49 8.17 3.09
N ARG A 112 5.32 8.50 3.64
CA ARG A 112 4.27 9.10 2.83
C ARG A 112 4.49 10.61 2.72
N LYS A 113 4.04 11.16 1.60
CA LYS A 113 3.82 12.60 1.41
C LYS A 113 2.81 13.11 2.44
N GLU A 114 3.19 14.12 3.21
CA GLU A 114 2.26 14.81 4.10
C GLU A 114 1.10 15.40 3.29
N THR A 115 -0.13 15.23 3.77
CA THR A 115 -1.28 15.92 3.17
C THR A 115 -1.45 17.26 3.87
N ALA A 116 -1.61 18.33 3.10
CA ALA A 116 -1.76 19.71 3.60
C ALA A 116 -3.14 19.98 4.25
N GLY A 117 -3.73 18.99 4.91
CA GLY A 117 -5.01 19.11 5.58
C GLY A 117 -4.86 19.73 6.97
N THR A 118 -5.65 20.76 7.27
CA THR A 118 -5.67 21.41 8.60
C THR A 118 -6.62 20.74 9.60
N LYS A 119 -7.35 19.72 9.17
CA LYS A 119 -8.35 19.01 9.99
C LYS A 119 -7.70 17.86 10.75
N THR A 120 -8.16 17.65 11.99
CA THR A 120 -7.70 16.56 12.87
C THR A 120 -8.77 15.47 12.96
N ILE A 121 -8.37 14.22 12.84
CA ILE A 121 -9.21 13.04 13.12
C ILE A 121 -9.02 12.65 14.58
N LEU A 122 -10.10 12.58 15.36
CA LEU A 122 -10.08 12.05 16.73
C LEU A 122 -10.55 10.59 16.71
N ILE A 123 -9.74 9.69 17.27
CA ILE A 123 -10.11 8.29 17.48
C ILE A 123 -10.35 8.09 18.98
N VAL A 124 -11.55 7.60 19.30
CA VAL A 124 -12.03 7.45 20.67
C VAL A 124 -12.37 5.98 20.94
N THR A 125 -11.94 5.46 22.08
CA THR A 125 -12.42 4.18 22.63
C THR A 125 -12.47 4.25 24.16
N ALA A 126 -13.37 3.47 24.76
CA ALA A 126 -13.55 3.36 26.20
C ALA A 126 -13.08 2.01 26.78
N GLY A 127 -12.34 1.21 26.01
CA GLY A 127 -11.96 -0.14 26.41
C GLY A 127 -10.56 -0.54 25.96
N THR A 128 -9.77 -1.11 26.88
CA THR A 128 -8.43 -1.64 26.57
C THR A 128 -8.45 -2.75 25.51
N ALA A 129 -9.57 -3.48 25.40
CA ALA A 129 -9.79 -4.50 24.39
C ALA A 129 -9.91 -3.94 22.95
N ASP A 130 -10.30 -2.68 22.81
CA ASP A 130 -10.45 -2.02 21.51
C ASP A 130 -9.15 -1.38 21.03
N LEU A 131 -8.14 -1.25 21.90
CA LEU A 131 -6.86 -0.59 21.58
C LEU A 131 -6.22 -1.10 20.29
N PRO A 132 -6.20 -2.42 19.98
CA PRO A 132 -5.64 -2.89 18.72
C PRO A 132 -6.38 -2.33 17.50
N VAL A 133 -7.71 -2.23 17.57
CA VAL A 133 -8.55 -1.70 16.48
C VAL A 133 -8.40 -0.18 16.39
N ALA A 134 -8.38 0.51 17.53
CA ALA A 134 -8.20 1.95 17.60
C ALA A 134 -6.83 2.39 17.07
N GLU A 135 -5.77 1.67 17.42
CA GLU A 135 -4.41 1.93 16.89
C GLU A 135 -4.28 1.55 15.42
N GLU A 136 -4.91 0.47 14.94
CA GLU A 136 -4.96 0.15 13.51
C GLU A 136 -5.62 1.28 12.71
N ALA A 137 -6.74 1.82 13.19
CA ALA A 137 -7.39 2.97 12.58
C ALA A 137 -6.50 4.23 12.63
N ALA A 138 -5.82 4.49 13.75
CA ALA A 138 -4.96 5.65 13.93
C ALA A 138 -3.76 5.63 12.99
N VAL A 139 -3.01 4.54 13.02
CA VAL A 139 -1.82 4.37 12.18
C VAL A 139 -2.20 4.31 10.70
N THR A 140 -3.36 3.76 10.35
CA THR A 140 -3.87 3.82 8.97
C THR A 140 -4.18 5.26 8.57
N ALA A 141 -4.84 6.06 9.42
CA ALA A 141 -5.16 7.46 9.13
C ALA A 141 -3.93 8.38 9.14
N GLU A 142 -2.89 8.08 9.92
CA GLU A 142 -1.57 8.74 9.86
C GLU A 142 -0.82 8.35 8.59
N GLY A 143 -0.82 7.05 8.27
CA GLY A 143 -0.39 6.51 6.99
C GLY A 143 -1.17 7.12 5.84
N MET A 144 -2.42 7.56 6.06
CA MET A 144 -3.29 8.53 5.38
C MET A 144 -2.70 9.88 4.95
N GLY A 145 -1.66 10.31 5.67
CA GLY A 145 -1.20 11.69 5.71
C GLY A 145 -2.07 12.61 6.57
N ASN A 146 -3.00 12.10 7.39
CA ASN A 146 -3.85 12.93 8.25
C ASN A 146 -3.20 13.18 9.62
N THR A 147 -3.58 14.29 10.25
CA THR A 147 -3.30 14.52 11.68
C THR A 147 -4.32 13.74 12.52
N VAL A 148 -3.84 12.89 13.42
CA VAL A 148 -4.68 12.03 14.26
C VAL A 148 -4.45 12.31 15.75
N ARG A 149 -5.53 12.38 16.52
CA ARG A 149 -5.52 12.39 17.99
C ARG A 149 -6.19 11.13 18.50
N ARG A 150 -5.67 10.62 19.62
CA ARG A 150 -6.16 9.43 20.33
C ARG A 150 -6.75 9.87 21.67
N LEU A 151 -7.94 9.39 22.00
CA LEU A 151 -8.59 9.56 23.30
C LEU A 151 -9.04 8.18 23.78
N TYR A 152 -8.32 7.66 24.76
CA TYR A 152 -8.58 6.34 25.36
C TYR A 152 -9.03 6.56 26.80
N ASP A 153 -10.09 5.85 27.20
CA ASP A 153 -10.53 5.72 28.61
C ASP A 153 -9.78 4.53 29.28
#